data_AF-A0A2T4BLH7-F1
#
_entry.id   AF-A0A2T4BLH7-F1
#
_cell.length_a   1.000
_cell.length_b   1.000
_cell.length_c   1.000
_cell.angle_alpha   90.00
_cell.angle_beta   90.00
_cell.angle_gamma   90.00
#
_symmetry.space_group_name_H-M   'P 1'
#
loop_
_entity.id
_entity.type
_entity.pdbx_description
1 polymer ?
#
loop_
_entity_poly.entity_id
_entity_poly.type
_entity_poly.pdbx_seq_one_letter_code
_entity_poly.pdbx_strand_id
1 'polypeptide(L)'
;MSPTPIAQGHNIQAYTYWDSPVPANLAGQNFSDPVIFNPTTFTLITTPNEAVLVDTPTVRSRAEPVADWIAEVIEGRKLSTIYITHGHGDHFFAAGVIQERFPDAVIRATQGTYEHMQEQLAPAFWDGLWVPTFPELQDSPKPNLTVEVLPKDHFTGDGQEFRAVEVVGGDTGSSTVLHVPSLDLVVGGDVVYGGCYQFLAENTTPELRQKWIDAVDQIAALHPKVIVPSHRLSTDGFGLDNLEATKEYIRTWAKLDAQTSTWQELEAAVIKAYPKRIGNYILRISELLVIPRPHTTAVLTGIMSTPSAFTNKDTFAAAIHAAFNCPDSDLEARILDLYTRQSLITVNENRMSWKDFVPYVKAIRARRTSVEIQCHHFIRDGNMFAERHTASGTGKDGTITKAEALLMGELNEEGKAIWVEEIAILSSDTSKTGEDR
;
A
#
# COMPACT_ATOMS: atom_id res chain seq x y z
N MET A 1 33.40 13.59 -11.98
CA MET A 1 34.21 12.46 -12.53
C MET A 1 33.25 11.74 -13.45
N SER A 2 33.56 11.61 -14.74
CA SER A 2 32.65 10.98 -15.70
C SER A 2 32.22 9.60 -15.19
N PRO A 3 30.92 9.28 -15.19
CA PRO A 3 30.42 8.03 -14.63
C PRO A 3 31.02 6.83 -15.36
N THR A 4 31.44 5.81 -14.62
CA THR A 4 32.00 4.57 -15.19
C THR A 4 30.86 3.63 -15.55
N PRO A 5 30.83 3.06 -16.77
CA PRO A 5 29.78 2.13 -17.16
C PRO A 5 29.88 0.81 -16.39
N ILE A 6 28.73 0.26 -16.00
CA ILE A 6 28.60 -1.04 -15.34
C ILE A 6 28.63 -2.22 -16.34
N ALA A 7 28.31 -1.94 -17.60
CA ALA A 7 28.39 -2.87 -18.72
C ALA A 7 28.72 -2.08 -19.99
N GLN A 8 29.53 -2.66 -20.88
CA GLN A 8 29.94 -2.03 -22.13
C GLN A 8 30.05 -3.06 -23.26
N GLY A 9 29.39 -2.74 -24.37
CA GLY A 9 29.48 -3.43 -25.66
C GLY A 9 30.15 -2.54 -26.71
N HIS A 10 30.08 -2.95 -27.98
CA HIS A 10 30.74 -2.24 -29.08
C HIS A 10 30.25 -0.80 -29.28
N ASN A 11 28.94 -0.56 -29.15
CA ASN A 11 28.29 0.76 -29.33
C ASN A 11 27.16 0.96 -28.31
N ILE A 12 27.29 0.39 -27.12
CA ILE A 12 26.26 0.47 -26.09
C ILE A 12 26.92 0.41 -24.71
N GLN A 13 26.49 1.25 -23.78
CA GLN A 13 27.01 1.33 -22.43
C GLN A 13 25.87 1.51 -21.44
N ALA A 14 25.92 0.82 -20.31
CA ALA A 14 24.96 0.99 -19.23
C ALA A 14 25.61 1.66 -18.02
N TYR A 15 24.90 2.59 -17.40
CA TYR A 15 25.30 3.35 -16.23
C TYR A 15 24.18 3.29 -15.20
N THR A 16 24.51 3.50 -13.93
CA THR A 16 23.52 3.57 -12.86
C THR A 16 23.66 4.85 -12.07
N TYR A 17 22.53 5.44 -11.71
CA TYR A 17 22.44 6.47 -10.67
C TYR A 17 21.91 5.81 -9.40
N TRP A 18 22.62 5.97 -8.29
CA TRP A 18 22.16 5.51 -6.98
C TRP A 18 21.52 6.68 -6.24
N ASP A 19 20.21 6.64 -6.10
CA ASP A 19 19.45 7.61 -5.34
C ASP A 19 19.46 7.20 -3.86
N SER A 20 19.89 8.12 -2.98
CA SER A 20 20.12 7.80 -1.56
C SER A 20 18.84 7.38 -0.82
N PRO A 21 18.90 6.80 0.38
CA PRO A 21 17.70 6.67 1.20
C PRO A 21 17.12 8.05 1.52
N VAL A 22 15.79 8.13 1.68
CA VAL A 22 15.09 9.35 2.09
C VAL A 22 14.21 9.09 3.31
N PRO A 23 14.02 10.08 4.20
CA PRO A 23 13.02 9.98 5.25
C PRO A 23 11.62 9.75 4.65
N ALA A 24 10.85 8.89 5.29
CA ALA A 24 9.47 8.60 4.92
C ALA A 24 8.56 8.64 6.16
N ASN A 25 7.25 8.70 5.94
CA ASN A 25 6.27 8.51 7.00
C ASN A 25 5.38 7.31 6.69
N LEU A 26 4.97 6.56 7.72
CA LEU A 26 3.96 5.53 7.56
C LEU A 26 2.57 6.16 7.63
N ALA A 27 1.83 6.07 6.53
CA ALA A 27 0.48 6.60 6.43
C ALA A 27 -0.41 6.04 7.56
N GLY A 28 -1.12 6.91 8.26
CA GLY A 28 -2.10 6.52 9.29
C GLY A 28 -1.52 5.95 10.58
N GLN A 29 -0.19 5.92 10.78
CA GLN A 29 0.42 5.34 11.99
C GLN A 29 1.32 6.34 12.72
N ASN A 30 1.07 6.53 14.02
CA ASN A 30 1.87 7.40 14.89
C ASN A 30 3.04 6.64 15.52
N PHE A 31 3.95 6.15 14.69
CA PHE A 31 5.21 5.60 15.15
C PHE A 31 6.17 6.72 15.56
N SER A 32 6.88 6.53 16.66
CA SER A 32 7.90 7.48 17.13
C SER A 32 9.28 7.22 16.53
N ASP A 33 9.51 6.02 15.99
CA ASP A 33 10.74 5.67 15.31
C ASP A 33 10.76 6.20 13.87
N PRO A 34 11.83 6.89 13.45
CA PRO A 34 11.96 7.37 12.09
C PRO A 34 12.13 6.19 11.13
N VAL A 35 11.48 6.29 9.97
CA VAL A 35 11.62 5.32 8.89
C VAL A 35 12.27 5.97 7.67
N ILE A 36 13.05 5.18 6.95
CA ILE A 36 13.67 5.56 5.69
C ILE A 36 13.12 4.67 4.58
N PHE A 37 12.78 5.29 3.46
CA PHE A 37 12.49 4.58 2.21
C PHE A 37 13.79 4.00 1.64
N ASN A 38 13.68 2.91 0.89
CA ASN A 38 14.85 2.30 0.26
C ASN A 38 15.55 3.32 -0.68
N PRO A 39 16.88 3.26 -0.81
CA PRO A 39 17.54 3.87 -1.97
C PRO A 39 17.08 3.18 -3.25
N THR A 40 17.03 3.90 -4.37
CA THR A 40 16.59 3.37 -5.68
C THR A 40 17.69 3.52 -6.72
N THR A 41 17.83 2.54 -7.61
CA THR A 41 18.81 2.57 -8.70
C THR A 41 18.13 2.82 -10.03
N PHE A 42 18.45 3.94 -10.67
CA PHE A 42 18.01 4.23 -12.04
C PHE A 42 19.10 3.82 -13.02
N THR A 43 18.71 3.22 -14.14
CA THR A 43 19.67 2.74 -15.15
C THR A 43 19.56 3.56 -16.42
N LEU A 44 20.69 4.06 -16.91
CA LEU A 44 20.77 4.77 -18.19
C LEU A 44 21.60 3.94 -19.16
N ILE A 45 21.00 3.56 -20.28
CA ILE A 45 21.66 2.80 -21.33
C ILE A 45 21.85 3.73 -22.53
N THR A 46 23.09 3.97 -22.91
CA THR A 46 23.44 4.88 -24.01
C THR A 46 23.94 4.12 -25.21
N THR A 47 23.63 4.67 -26.38
CA THR A 47 24.08 4.26 -27.70
C THR A 47 24.79 5.45 -28.37
N PRO A 48 25.24 5.39 -29.64
CA PRO A 48 25.95 6.51 -30.26
C PRO A 48 25.14 7.80 -30.39
N ASN A 49 23.82 7.72 -30.63
CA ASN A 49 22.95 8.87 -30.87
C ASN A 49 21.85 9.01 -29.81
N GLU A 50 21.43 7.92 -29.18
CA GLU A 50 20.31 7.93 -28.23
C GLU A 50 20.64 7.29 -26.87
N ALA A 51 19.75 7.52 -25.89
CA ALA A 51 19.78 6.90 -24.58
C ALA A 51 18.37 6.47 -24.12
N VAL A 52 18.34 5.45 -23.28
CA VAL A 52 17.15 4.88 -22.63
C VAL A 52 17.34 4.95 -21.13
N LEU A 53 16.46 5.66 -20.44
CA LEU A 53 16.37 5.65 -18.98
C LEU A 53 15.40 4.55 -18.53
N VAL A 54 15.75 3.82 -17.48
CA VAL A 54 14.87 2.85 -16.84
C VAL A 54 14.51 3.36 -15.45
N ASP A 55 13.19 3.54 -15.25
CA ASP A 55 12.53 4.12 -14.08
C ASP A 55 12.97 5.55 -13.73
N THR A 56 12.21 6.20 -12.85
CA THR A 56 12.42 7.60 -12.43
C THR A 56 12.02 7.81 -10.97
N PRO A 57 12.57 8.82 -10.27
CA PRO A 57 12.28 9.05 -8.86
C PRO A 57 10.81 9.34 -8.53
N THR A 58 10.49 9.28 -7.24
CA THR A 58 9.16 9.58 -6.71
C THR A 58 8.80 11.08 -6.75
N VAL A 59 9.77 11.96 -6.45
CA VAL A 59 9.53 13.40 -6.24
C VAL A 59 10.48 14.28 -7.06
N ARG A 60 10.08 15.53 -7.31
CA ARG A 60 10.83 16.49 -8.17
C ARG A 60 12.24 16.73 -7.65
N SER A 61 12.42 16.94 -6.35
CA SER A 61 13.73 17.21 -5.74
C SER A 61 14.76 16.10 -5.98
N ARG A 62 14.30 14.89 -6.28
CA ARG A 62 15.11 13.70 -6.58
C ARG A 62 15.31 13.51 -8.08
N ALA A 63 14.34 13.90 -8.90
CA ALA A 63 14.42 13.83 -10.35
C ALA A 63 15.36 14.88 -10.96
N GLU A 64 15.46 16.07 -10.38
CA GLU A 64 16.36 17.12 -10.89
C GLU A 64 17.84 16.68 -10.92
N PRO A 65 18.43 16.13 -9.84
CA PRO A 65 19.77 15.55 -9.88
C PRO A 65 19.94 14.40 -10.87
N VAL A 66 18.91 13.57 -11.06
CA VAL A 66 18.93 12.50 -12.06
C VAL A 66 18.95 13.08 -13.47
N ALA A 67 18.18 14.14 -13.75
CA ALA A 67 18.19 14.81 -15.04
C ALA A 67 19.55 15.46 -15.36
N ASP A 68 20.21 16.07 -14.36
CA ASP A 68 21.55 16.62 -14.52
C ASP A 68 22.60 15.52 -14.76
N TRP A 69 22.50 14.40 -14.05
CA TRP A 69 23.35 13.22 -14.30
C TRP A 69 23.14 12.65 -15.71
N ILE A 70 21.89 12.53 -16.17
CA ILE A 70 21.58 12.09 -17.54
C ILE A 70 22.26 13.03 -18.54
N ALA A 71 22.12 14.35 -18.37
CA ALA A 71 22.74 15.33 -19.26
C ALA A 71 24.28 15.21 -19.30
N GLU A 72 24.92 14.95 -18.15
CA GLU A 72 26.36 14.69 -18.07
C GLU A 72 26.75 13.41 -18.82
N VAL A 73 26.02 12.31 -18.64
CA VAL A 73 26.37 11.02 -19.27
C VAL A 73 26.15 11.04 -20.78
N ILE A 74 25.02 11.59 -21.22
CA ILE A 74 24.63 11.52 -22.63
C ILE A 74 25.36 12.56 -23.50
N GLU A 75 25.96 13.60 -22.90
CA GLU A 75 26.79 14.61 -23.59
C GLU A 75 26.12 15.20 -24.85
N GLY A 76 24.81 15.44 -24.80
CA GLY A 76 24.02 15.98 -25.92
C GLY A 76 23.42 14.95 -26.87
N ARG A 77 23.63 13.64 -26.64
CA ARG A 77 22.80 12.58 -27.25
C ARG A 77 21.33 12.75 -26.84
N LYS A 78 20.42 12.19 -27.61
CA LYS A 78 18.97 12.27 -27.34
C LYS A 78 18.59 11.25 -26.26
N LEU A 79 17.91 11.67 -25.19
CA LEU A 79 17.14 10.72 -24.37
C LEU A 79 15.85 10.39 -25.13
N SER A 80 15.75 9.18 -25.70
CA SER A 80 14.63 8.83 -26.58
C SER A 80 13.52 8.07 -25.87
N THR A 81 13.84 7.35 -24.80
CA THR A 81 12.87 6.54 -24.05
C THR A 81 13.10 6.65 -22.55
N ILE A 82 12.00 6.76 -21.79
CA ILE A 82 11.93 6.45 -20.36
C ILE A 82 11.09 5.18 -20.24
N TYR A 83 11.71 4.05 -19.93
CA TYR A 83 11.03 2.77 -19.76
C TYR A 83 10.69 2.55 -18.28
N ILE A 84 9.43 2.21 -18.00
CA ILE A 84 8.94 1.93 -16.64
C ILE A 84 8.80 0.42 -16.46
N THR A 85 9.47 -0.13 -15.44
CA THR A 85 9.52 -1.57 -15.18
C THR A 85 8.23 -2.11 -14.58
N HIS A 86 7.64 -1.37 -13.64
CA HIS A 86 6.40 -1.74 -12.94
C HIS A 86 5.70 -0.49 -12.37
N GLY A 87 4.48 -0.67 -11.88
CA GLY A 87 3.58 0.44 -11.59
C GLY A 87 3.73 1.14 -10.24
N HIS A 88 4.76 0.88 -9.42
CA HIS A 88 4.93 1.59 -8.13
C HIS A 88 5.42 3.03 -8.30
N GLY A 89 4.94 3.93 -7.42
CA GLY A 89 5.10 5.37 -7.58
C GLY A 89 6.53 5.88 -7.60
N ASP A 90 7.43 5.23 -6.87
CA ASP A 90 8.86 5.53 -6.82
C ASP A 90 9.65 5.12 -8.06
N HIS A 91 8.97 4.54 -9.06
CA HIS A 91 9.53 4.20 -10.36
C HIS A 91 9.06 5.10 -11.52
N PHE A 92 8.01 5.91 -11.35
CA PHE A 92 7.47 6.69 -12.47
C PHE A 92 6.95 8.09 -12.15
N PHE A 93 6.68 8.44 -10.89
CA PHE A 93 5.97 9.69 -10.59
C PHE A 93 6.68 10.93 -11.14
N ALA A 94 8.00 11.00 -11.03
CA ALA A 94 8.75 12.15 -11.53
C ALA A 94 9.22 12.02 -12.99
N ALA A 95 8.69 11.07 -13.78
CA ALA A 95 9.02 10.95 -15.21
C ALA A 95 8.72 12.23 -15.99
N GLY A 96 7.65 12.95 -15.64
CA GLY A 96 7.33 14.25 -16.23
C GLY A 96 8.38 15.32 -15.96
N VAL A 97 9.03 15.29 -14.79
CA VAL A 97 10.13 16.23 -14.45
C VAL A 97 11.35 15.96 -15.32
N ILE A 98 11.65 14.68 -15.60
CA ILE A 98 12.72 14.32 -16.54
C ILE A 98 12.35 14.78 -17.96
N GLN A 99 11.09 14.60 -18.39
CA GLN A 99 10.62 15.07 -19.71
C GLN A 99 10.67 16.60 -19.87
N GLU A 100 10.53 17.40 -18.81
CA GLU A 100 10.72 18.86 -18.87
C GLU A 100 12.13 19.22 -19.40
N ARG A 101 13.15 18.41 -19.10
CA ARG A 101 14.53 18.58 -19.58
C ARG A 101 14.80 17.84 -20.90
N PHE A 102 14.08 16.76 -21.17
CA PHE A 102 14.23 15.91 -22.35
C PHE A 102 12.87 15.70 -23.05
N PRO A 103 12.34 16.73 -23.74
CA PRO A 103 10.96 16.70 -24.25
C PRO A 103 10.72 15.65 -25.36
N ASP A 104 11.77 15.16 -26.00
CA ASP A 104 11.70 14.11 -27.02
C ASP A 104 11.63 12.68 -26.43
N ALA A 105 11.78 12.54 -25.10
CA ALA A 105 11.76 11.25 -24.44
C ALA A 105 10.32 10.69 -24.38
N VAL A 106 10.10 9.51 -24.96
CA VAL A 106 8.82 8.82 -24.90
C VAL A 106 8.78 7.94 -23.66
N ILE A 107 7.76 8.11 -22.80
CA ILE A 107 7.53 7.21 -21.67
C ILE A 107 6.88 5.93 -22.19
N ARG A 108 7.47 4.78 -21.89
CA ARG A 108 7.04 3.46 -22.35
C ARG A 108 6.84 2.50 -21.20
N ALA A 109 5.82 1.67 -21.30
CA ALA A 109 5.50 0.60 -20.36
C ALA A 109 4.79 -0.54 -21.10
N THR A 110 4.72 -1.73 -20.50
CA THR A 110 3.79 -2.76 -20.96
C THR A 110 2.36 -2.42 -20.51
N GLN A 111 1.36 -3.14 -21.04
CA GLN A 111 -0.04 -2.91 -20.70
C GLN A 111 -0.30 -3.12 -19.20
N GLY A 112 0.22 -4.21 -18.62
CA GLY A 112 0.05 -4.49 -17.19
C GLY A 112 0.73 -3.46 -16.30
N THR A 113 1.94 -3.00 -16.66
CA THR A 113 2.62 -1.91 -15.96
C THR A 113 1.81 -0.61 -16.04
N TYR A 114 1.28 -0.24 -17.21
CA TYR A 114 0.48 0.97 -17.38
C TYR A 114 -0.80 0.94 -16.53
N GLU A 115 -1.50 -0.20 -16.50
CA GLU A 115 -2.68 -0.40 -15.65
C GLU A 115 -2.32 -0.20 -14.17
N HIS A 116 -1.23 -0.81 -13.70
CA HIS A 116 -0.77 -0.65 -12.32
C HIS A 116 -0.34 0.80 -12.01
N MET A 117 0.27 1.53 -12.96
CA MET A 117 0.53 2.97 -12.80
C MET A 117 -0.76 3.78 -12.56
N GLN A 118 -1.85 3.43 -13.25
CA GLN A 118 -3.15 4.11 -13.02
C GLN A 118 -3.71 3.81 -11.64
N GLU A 119 -3.52 2.59 -11.13
CA GLU A 119 -3.92 2.21 -9.77
C GLU A 119 -3.17 3.04 -8.72
N GLN A 120 -1.85 3.22 -8.86
CA GLN A 120 -1.07 4.04 -7.92
C GLN A 120 -1.43 5.54 -7.96
N LEU A 121 -2.01 6.02 -9.07
CA LEU A 121 -2.53 7.38 -9.21
C LEU A 121 -3.98 7.53 -8.68
N ALA A 122 -4.69 6.44 -8.41
CA ALA A 122 -6.03 6.49 -7.84
C ALA A 122 -6.02 7.11 -6.43
N PRO A 123 -7.10 7.78 -5.98
CA PRO A 123 -7.12 8.46 -4.69
C PRO A 123 -6.68 7.60 -3.50
N ALA A 124 -7.06 6.32 -3.50
CA ALA A 124 -6.70 5.38 -2.43
C ALA A 124 -5.18 5.25 -2.22
N PHE A 125 -4.41 5.19 -3.29
CA PHE A 125 -2.95 5.07 -3.22
C PHE A 125 -2.27 6.43 -3.19
N TRP A 126 -2.69 7.35 -4.06
CA TRP A 126 -2.07 8.67 -4.11
C TRP A 126 -2.26 9.45 -2.80
N ASP A 127 -3.50 9.66 -2.37
CA ASP A 127 -3.81 10.44 -1.17
C ASP A 127 -3.63 9.61 0.11
N GLY A 128 -3.88 8.30 0.03
CA GLY A 128 -3.86 7.41 1.19
C GLY A 128 -2.49 6.80 1.54
N LEU A 129 -1.58 6.67 0.56
CA LEU A 129 -0.27 6.05 0.76
C LEU A 129 0.88 6.99 0.39
N TRP A 130 0.95 7.44 -0.86
CA TRP A 130 2.12 8.14 -1.39
C TRP A 130 2.30 9.55 -0.84
N VAL A 131 1.24 10.38 -0.81
CA VAL A 131 1.31 11.76 -0.26
C VAL A 131 1.70 11.75 1.23
N PRO A 132 1.12 10.91 2.10
CA PRO A 132 1.58 10.78 3.47
C PRO A 132 3.04 10.31 3.58
N THR A 133 3.43 9.35 2.73
CA THR A 133 4.79 8.77 2.73
C THR A 133 5.85 9.79 2.35
N PHE A 134 5.58 10.59 1.32
CA PHE A 134 6.47 11.64 0.81
C PHE A 134 5.76 13.00 0.87
N PRO A 135 5.90 13.76 1.97
CA PRO A 135 5.20 15.04 2.13
C PRO A 135 5.42 16.06 1.01
N GLU A 136 6.54 16.00 0.27
CA GLU A 136 6.80 16.82 -0.92
C GLU A 136 5.72 16.64 -2.01
N LEU A 137 5.05 15.48 -2.06
CA LEU A 137 3.96 15.21 -2.99
C LEU A 137 2.70 16.02 -2.68
N GLN A 138 2.52 16.53 -1.46
CA GLN A 138 1.35 17.34 -1.09
C GLN A 138 1.29 18.64 -1.89
N ASP A 139 2.44 19.24 -2.17
CA ASP A 139 2.58 20.49 -2.92
C ASP A 139 2.89 20.25 -4.40
N SER A 140 3.01 18.98 -4.82
CA SER A 140 3.31 18.59 -6.20
C SER A 140 2.03 18.22 -6.96
N PRO A 141 1.89 18.60 -8.24
CA PRO A 141 0.79 18.12 -9.05
C PRO A 141 0.90 16.60 -9.23
N LYS A 142 -0.25 15.90 -9.18
CA LYS A 142 -0.32 14.49 -9.54
C LYS A 142 0.24 14.27 -10.96
N PRO A 143 1.07 13.23 -11.19
CA PRO A 143 1.63 12.94 -12.50
C PRO A 143 0.53 12.83 -13.57
N ASN A 144 0.72 13.56 -14.68
CA ASN A 144 -0.14 13.48 -15.85
C ASN A 144 0.71 13.10 -17.06
N LEU A 145 1.02 11.81 -17.17
CA LEU A 145 1.98 11.27 -18.13
C LEU A 145 1.26 10.72 -19.36
N THR A 146 1.80 11.03 -20.54
CA THR A 146 1.41 10.30 -21.77
C THR A 146 2.33 9.10 -21.92
N VAL A 147 1.79 7.90 -21.69
CA VAL A 147 2.52 6.63 -21.75
C VAL A 147 2.20 5.94 -23.07
N GLU A 148 3.24 5.60 -23.84
CA GLU A 148 3.13 4.72 -25.00
C GLU A 148 3.19 3.27 -24.51
N VAL A 149 2.04 2.60 -24.48
CA VAL A 149 1.99 1.16 -24.20
C VAL A 149 2.67 0.41 -25.34
N LEU A 150 3.64 -0.44 -24.99
CA LEU A 150 4.38 -1.20 -25.97
C LEU A 150 3.46 -2.17 -26.73
N PRO A 151 3.46 -2.15 -28.08
CA PRO A 151 2.64 -3.07 -28.88
C PRO A 151 3.22 -4.49 -28.93
N LYS A 152 4.47 -4.66 -28.48
CA LYS A 152 5.23 -5.91 -28.42
C LYS A 152 6.07 -5.91 -27.14
N ASP A 153 6.65 -7.06 -26.82
CA ASP A 153 7.59 -7.28 -25.70
C ASP A 153 8.98 -6.63 -25.89
N HIS A 154 9.14 -5.68 -26.82
CA HIS A 154 10.42 -5.01 -27.07
C HIS A 154 10.26 -3.67 -27.80
N PHE A 155 11.33 -2.89 -27.74
CA PHE A 155 11.55 -1.70 -28.57
C PHE A 155 13.02 -1.60 -28.97
N THR A 156 13.34 -0.67 -29.87
CA THR A 156 14.71 -0.48 -30.38
C THR A 156 15.17 0.96 -30.23
N GLY A 157 16.46 1.15 -29.94
CA GLY A 157 17.15 2.45 -29.99
C GLY A 157 18.51 2.28 -30.66
N ASP A 158 18.80 3.05 -31.71
CA ASP A 158 20.03 2.92 -32.52
C ASP A 158 20.36 1.48 -32.97
N GLY A 159 19.33 0.70 -33.31
CA GLY A 159 19.47 -0.70 -33.73
C GLY A 159 19.81 -1.67 -32.59
N GLN A 160 19.89 -1.21 -31.35
CA GLN A 160 19.95 -2.05 -30.15
C GLN A 160 18.55 -2.45 -29.72
N GLU A 161 18.38 -3.70 -29.31
CA GLU A 161 17.10 -4.27 -28.86
C GLU A 161 16.98 -4.20 -27.33
N PHE A 162 15.83 -3.75 -26.86
CA PHE A 162 15.46 -3.68 -25.45
C PHE A 162 14.18 -4.51 -25.26
N ARG A 163 14.27 -5.61 -24.54
CA ARG A 163 13.17 -6.56 -24.35
C ARG A 163 12.51 -6.35 -22.99
N ALA A 164 11.24 -5.98 -23.01
CA ALA A 164 10.35 -5.92 -21.86
C ALA A 164 9.88 -7.34 -21.54
N VAL A 165 10.53 -7.99 -20.58
CA VAL A 165 10.20 -9.37 -20.20
C VAL A 165 9.23 -9.33 -19.03
N GLU A 166 7.96 -9.64 -19.31
CA GLU A 166 6.94 -9.91 -18.29
C GLU A 166 7.37 -11.12 -17.45
N VAL A 167 7.30 -10.98 -16.13
CA VAL A 167 7.63 -12.06 -15.20
C VAL A 167 6.39 -12.55 -14.46
N VAL A 168 6.43 -13.79 -13.97
CA VAL A 168 5.26 -14.43 -13.31
C VAL A 168 4.99 -13.92 -11.88
N GLY A 169 5.87 -13.08 -11.35
CA GLY A 169 5.79 -12.50 -10.02
C GLY A 169 6.94 -11.52 -9.77
N GLY A 170 6.84 -10.80 -8.67
CA GLY A 170 7.77 -9.78 -8.24
C GLY A 170 7.33 -9.32 -6.86
N ASP A 171 7.81 -8.16 -6.45
CA ASP A 171 7.23 -7.44 -5.32
C ASP A 171 5.75 -7.06 -5.54
N THR A 172 5.34 -6.89 -6.80
CA THR A 172 3.95 -6.75 -7.27
C THR A 172 3.60 -7.78 -8.36
N GLY A 173 2.31 -7.87 -8.72
CA GLY A 173 1.78 -8.84 -9.69
C GLY A 173 2.04 -8.50 -11.17
N SER A 174 2.20 -7.22 -11.49
CA SER A 174 2.43 -6.71 -12.85
C SER A 174 3.82 -6.09 -12.96
N SER A 175 4.85 -6.95 -12.98
CA SER A 175 6.25 -6.55 -13.06
C SER A 175 6.92 -7.02 -14.35
N THR A 176 7.80 -6.18 -14.87
CA THR A 176 8.69 -6.54 -15.98
C THR A 176 10.14 -6.32 -15.59
N VAL A 177 11.04 -7.04 -16.28
CA VAL A 177 12.47 -6.70 -16.31
C VAL A 177 12.86 -6.23 -17.70
N LEU A 178 13.84 -5.34 -17.80
CA LEU A 178 14.38 -4.92 -19.09
C LEU A 178 15.64 -5.72 -19.42
N HIS A 179 15.55 -6.62 -20.39
CA HIS A 179 16.68 -7.39 -20.89
C HIS A 179 17.31 -6.70 -22.10
N VAL A 180 18.62 -6.49 -22.06
CA VAL A 180 19.43 -5.90 -23.13
C VAL A 180 20.46 -6.94 -23.60
N PRO A 181 20.12 -7.77 -24.62
CA PRO A 181 20.94 -8.91 -25.01
C PRO A 181 22.37 -8.53 -25.44
N SER A 182 22.56 -7.37 -26.07
CA SER A 182 23.88 -6.92 -26.53
C SER A 182 24.85 -6.57 -25.39
N LEU A 183 24.36 -6.48 -24.16
CA LEU A 183 25.14 -6.26 -22.95
C LEU A 183 25.16 -7.46 -22.00
N ASP A 184 24.44 -8.56 -22.32
CA ASP A 184 24.11 -9.62 -21.35
C ASP A 184 23.58 -9.02 -20.02
N LEU A 185 22.74 -7.98 -20.13
CA LEU A 185 22.30 -7.15 -19.00
C LEU A 185 20.80 -7.33 -18.77
N VAL A 186 20.40 -7.47 -17.50
CA VAL A 186 19.01 -7.31 -17.08
C VAL A 186 18.90 -6.23 -16.02
N VAL A 187 18.01 -5.25 -16.26
CA VAL A 187 17.56 -4.30 -15.24
C VAL A 187 16.34 -4.92 -14.56
N GLY A 188 16.50 -5.29 -13.29
CA GLY A 188 15.60 -6.22 -12.60
C GLY A 188 14.30 -5.63 -12.09
N GLY A 189 14.15 -4.29 -12.11
CA GLY A 189 13.08 -3.61 -11.36
C GLY A 189 13.05 -4.13 -9.92
N ASP A 190 11.85 -4.22 -9.36
CA ASP A 190 11.64 -4.79 -8.03
C ASP A 190 11.38 -6.31 -8.06
N VAL A 191 11.80 -6.97 -9.14
CA VAL A 191 11.94 -8.43 -9.17
C VAL A 191 13.27 -8.87 -8.58
N VAL A 192 14.30 -8.00 -8.61
CA VAL A 192 15.63 -8.27 -8.03
C VAL A 192 16.05 -7.14 -7.09
N TYR A 193 16.36 -7.49 -5.85
CA TYR A 193 16.80 -6.56 -4.82
C TYR A 193 18.29 -6.75 -4.49
N GLY A 194 18.92 -5.67 -4.05
CA GLY A 194 20.25 -5.70 -3.44
C GLY A 194 20.15 -5.84 -1.92
N GLY A 195 21.07 -5.19 -1.21
CA GLY A 195 21.16 -5.15 0.24
C GLY A 195 20.11 -4.26 0.93
N CYS A 196 18.91 -4.07 0.37
CA CYS A 196 17.80 -3.39 1.02
C CYS A 196 16.70 -4.40 1.43
N TYR A 197 15.81 -4.04 2.36
CA TYR A 197 14.65 -4.88 2.65
C TYR A 197 13.71 -4.95 1.44
N GLN A 198 13.07 -6.10 1.24
CA GLN A 198 12.22 -6.39 0.07
C GLN A 198 10.75 -6.17 0.38
N PHE A 199 10.01 -5.58 -0.57
CA PHE A 199 8.60 -5.30 -0.43
C PHE A 199 7.76 -6.57 -0.59
N LEU A 200 7.34 -7.17 0.54
CA LEU A 200 6.50 -8.37 0.55
C LEU A 200 5.01 -8.07 0.82
N ALA A 201 4.62 -6.80 0.89
CA ALA A 201 3.25 -6.40 1.24
C ALA A 201 2.20 -6.95 0.26
N GLU A 202 2.53 -7.12 -1.03
CA GLU A 202 1.64 -7.73 -2.03
C GLU A 202 1.89 -9.23 -2.22
N ASN A 203 2.84 -9.82 -1.47
CA ASN A 203 3.23 -11.22 -1.51
C ASN A 203 2.80 -11.97 -0.24
N THR A 204 1.53 -11.81 0.15
CA THR A 204 1.01 -12.25 1.45
C THR A 204 0.86 -13.77 1.59
N THR A 205 0.79 -14.52 0.49
CA THR A 205 0.64 -15.98 0.50
C THR A 205 1.94 -16.71 0.11
N PRO A 206 2.13 -17.97 0.57
CA PRO A 206 3.26 -18.80 0.12
C PRO A 206 3.32 -18.94 -1.41
N GLU A 207 2.17 -19.00 -2.08
CA GLU A 207 2.07 -19.14 -3.53
C GLU A 207 2.56 -17.89 -4.26
N LEU A 208 2.24 -16.70 -3.77
CA LEU A 208 2.74 -15.43 -4.34
C LEU A 208 4.26 -15.31 -4.15
N ARG A 209 4.77 -15.63 -2.97
CA ARG A 209 6.22 -15.69 -2.71
C ARG A 209 6.93 -16.70 -3.60
N GLN A 210 6.33 -17.85 -3.86
CA GLN A 210 6.89 -18.83 -4.78
C GLN A 210 6.91 -18.30 -6.23
N LYS A 211 5.85 -17.60 -6.68
CA LYS A 211 5.86 -16.95 -8.00
C LYS A 211 6.99 -15.94 -8.16
N TRP A 212 7.31 -15.16 -7.12
CA TRP A 212 8.46 -14.26 -7.17
C TRP A 212 9.78 -15.04 -7.27
N ILE A 213 9.95 -16.14 -6.52
CA ILE A 213 11.11 -17.03 -6.68
C ILE A 213 11.22 -17.57 -8.12
N ASP A 214 10.10 -18.01 -8.71
CA ASP A 214 10.06 -18.52 -10.08
C ASP A 214 10.37 -17.42 -11.12
N ALA A 215 9.97 -16.17 -10.86
CA ALA A 215 10.33 -15.02 -11.68
C ALA A 215 11.84 -14.74 -11.66
N VAL A 216 12.50 -14.88 -10.51
CA VAL A 216 13.97 -14.78 -10.42
C VAL A 216 14.65 -15.89 -11.24
N ASP A 217 14.09 -17.09 -11.26
CA ASP A 217 14.60 -18.19 -12.10
C ASP A 217 14.37 -17.93 -13.61
N GLN A 218 13.28 -17.26 -13.99
CA GLN A 218 13.07 -16.79 -15.37
C GLN A 218 14.13 -15.77 -15.80
N ILE A 219 14.51 -14.84 -14.92
CA ILE A 219 15.60 -13.90 -15.17
C ILE A 219 16.92 -14.64 -15.38
N ALA A 220 17.22 -15.64 -14.54
CA ALA A 220 18.43 -16.45 -14.67
C ALA A 220 18.49 -17.20 -16.02
N ALA A 221 17.34 -17.64 -16.55
CA ALA A 221 17.22 -18.31 -17.84
C ALA A 221 17.49 -17.39 -19.04
N LEU A 222 17.53 -16.07 -18.85
CA LEU A 222 17.99 -15.12 -19.87
C LEU A 222 19.52 -15.11 -20.02
N HIS A 223 20.24 -15.83 -19.16
CA HIS A 223 21.70 -15.90 -19.10
C HIS A 223 22.44 -14.55 -19.02
N PRO A 224 22.02 -13.62 -18.13
CA PRO A 224 22.72 -12.36 -17.97
C PRO A 224 24.12 -12.56 -17.35
N LYS A 225 25.00 -11.60 -17.59
CA LYS A 225 26.26 -11.41 -16.86
C LYS A 225 26.19 -10.26 -15.87
N VAL A 226 25.28 -9.31 -16.11
CA VAL A 226 25.08 -8.12 -15.27
C VAL A 226 23.61 -8.03 -14.89
N ILE A 227 23.34 -7.89 -13.60
CA ILE A 227 22.01 -7.70 -13.04
C ILE A 227 21.99 -6.39 -12.27
N VAL A 228 21.08 -5.50 -12.62
CA VAL A 228 20.86 -4.27 -11.85
C VAL A 228 19.68 -4.47 -10.91
N PRO A 229 19.92 -4.65 -9.59
CA PRO A 229 18.84 -4.56 -8.62
C PRO A 229 18.35 -3.12 -8.50
N SER A 230 17.05 -2.93 -8.31
CA SER A 230 16.44 -1.61 -8.09
C SER A 230 16.91 -1.03 -6.74
N HIS A 231 16.43 -1.60 -5.64
CA HIS A 231 16.79 -1.16 -4.30
C HIS A 231 18.04 -1.85 -3.79
N ARG A 232 19.15 -1.08 -3.68
CA ARG A 232 20.47 -1.61 -3.31
C ARG A 232 21.25 -0.64 -2.43
N LEU A 233 22.23 -1.15 -1.69
CA LEU A 233 23.25 -0.33 -1.06
C LEU A 233 24.20 0.24 -2.13
N SER A 234 24.78 1.40 -1.85
CA SER A 234 25.77 2.02 -2.76
C SER A 234 27.00 1.11 -3.00
N THR A 235 27.30 0.22 -2.06
CA THR A 235 28.40 -0.76 -2.12
C THR A 235 28.06 -2.07 -2.81
N ASP A 236 26.79 -2.30 -3.16
CA ASP A 236 26.39 -3.53 -3.82
C ASP A 236 26.93 -3.60 -5.25
N GLY A 237 27.28 -4.80 -5.69
CA GLY A 237 27.66 -5.08 -7.07
C GLY A 237 26.46 -5.39 -7.96
N PHE A 238 26.74 -5.55 -9.25
CA PHE A 238 25.75 -5.90 -10.28
C PHE A 238 25.86 -7.36 -10.73
N GLY A 239 26.28 -8.23 -9.80
CA GLY A 239 26.53 -9.64 -10.05
C GLY A 239 25.26 -10.51 -9.96
N LEU A 240 25.41 -11.76 -10.36
CA LEU A 240 24.33 -12.77 -10.32
C LEU A 240 23.98 -13.22 -8.90
N ASP A 241 24.83 -12.91 -7.92
CA ASP A 241 24.59 -13.16 -6.50
C ASP A 241 23.34 -12.45 -5.98
N ASN A 242 22.94 -11.32 -6.60
CA ASN A 242 21.68 -10.63 -6.30
C ASN A 242 20.44 -11.52 -6.54
N LEU A 243 20.49 -12.43 -7.52
CA LEU A 243 19.38 -13.35 -7.80
C LEU A 243 19.17 -14.33 -6.65
N GLU A 244 20.23 -14.99 -6.19
CA GLU A 244 20.11 -15.92 -5.06
C GLU A 244 19.86 -15.18 -3.74
N ALA A 245 20.46 -14.00 -3.54
CA ALA A 245 20.21 -13.18 -2.36
C ALA A 245 18.74 -12.73 -2.26
N THR A 246 18.09 -12.44 -3.40
CA THR A 246 16.66 -12.11 -3.46
C THR A 246 15.81 -13.32 -3.05
N LYS A 247 16.08 -14.50 -3.62
CA LYS A 247 15.36 -15.74 -3.28
C LYS A 247 15.56 -16.14 -1.83
N GLU A 248 16.77 -16.03 -1.31
CA GLU A 248 17.10 -16.41 0.06
C GLU A 248 16.41 -15.53 1.09
N TYR A 249 16.27 -14.22 0.81
CA TYR A 249 15.48 -13.33 1.66
C TYR A 249 14.02 -13.75 1.70
N ILE A 250 13.40 -14.04 0.55
CA ILE A 250 11.98 -14.46 0.49
C ILE A 250 11.77 -15.74 1.31
N ARG A 251 12.67 -16.74 1.18
CA ARG A 251 12.60 -18.00 1.94
C ARG A 251 12.81 -17.76 3.44
N THR A 252 13.79 -16.94 3.81
CA THR A 252 14.08 -16.64 5.21
C THR A 252 12.94 -15.88 5.85
N TRP A 253 12.44 -14.83 5.19
CA TRP A 253 11.29 -14.07 5.65
C TRP A 253 10.08 -15.00 5.87
N ALA A 254 9.78 -15.91 4.92
CA ALA A 254 8.64 -16.82 5.05
C ALA A 254 8.78 -17.78 6.24
N LYS A 255 10.01 -18.22 6.52
CA LYS A 255 10.33 -19.02 7.72
C LYS A 255 10.13 -18.21 9.00
N LEU A 256 10.57 -16.95 9.03
CA LEU A 256 10.43 -16.08 10.20
C LEU A 256 8.97 -15.73 10.47
N ASP A 257 8.20 -15.39 9.43
CA ASP A 257 6.75 -15.12 9.52
C ASP A 257 5.97 -16.35 10.02
N ALA A 258 6.43 -17.57 9.74
CA ALA A 258 5.84 -18.78 10.32
C ALA A 258 6.17 -18.98 11.82
N GLN A 259 7.19 -18.29 12.34
CA GLN A 259 7.71 -18.43 13.71
C GLN A 259 7.33 -17.27 14.63
N THR A 260 6.82 -16.18 14.08
CA THR A 260 6.43 -14.97 14.82
C THR A 260 4.92 -14.77 14.80
N SER A 261 4.40 -14.05 15.79
CA SER A 261 2.95 -13.83 15.97
C SER A 261 2.53 -12.37 15.81
N THR A 262 3.47 -11.44 15.86
CA THR A 262 3.23 -10.00 15.70
C THR A 262 4.17 -9.41 14.65
N TRP A 263 3.82 -8.25 14.10
CA TRP A 263 4.71 -7.54 13.17
C TRP A 263 6.01 -7.12 13.85
N GLN A 264 5.97 -6.76 15.15
CA GLN A 264 7.16 -6.40 15.91
C GLN A 264 8.12 -7.59 16.10
N GLU A 265 7.57 -8.79 16.34
CA GLU A 265 8.36 -10.01 16.44
C GLU A 265 8.99 -10.37 15.09
N LEU A 266 8.22 -10.24 14.01
CA LEU A 266 8.73 -10.45 12.64
C LEU A 266 9.84 -9.45 12.32
N GLU A 267 9.62 -8.17 12.59
CA GLU A 267 10.60 -7.11 12.37
C GLU A 267 11.90 -7.38 13.11
N ALA A 268 11.81 -7.66 14.41
CA ALA A 268 12.98 -7.96 15.23
C ALA A 268 13.73 -9.20 14.71
N ALA A 269 13.01 -10.21 14.23
CA ALA A 269 13.60 -11.42 13.67
C ALA A 269 14.27 -11.16 12.31
N VAL A 270 13.65 -10.38 11.43
CA VAL A 270 14.20 -10.04 10.10
C VAL A 270 15.42 -9.14 10.24
N ILE A 271 15.36 -8.11 11.09
CA ILE A 271 16.51 -7.25 11.41
C ILE A 271 17.68 -8.08 11.95
N LYS A 272 17.39 -9.05 12.84
CA LYS A 272 18.43 -9.94 13.38
C LYS A 272 19.04 -10.85 12.31
N ALA A 273 18.25 -11.32 11.36
CA ALA A 273 18.73 -12.15 10.25
C ALA A 273 19.52 -11.34 9.21
N TYR A 274 19.13 -10.08 8.98
CA TYR A 274 19.70 -9.20 7.95
C TYR A 274 20.16 -7.85 8.51
N PRO A 275 21.09 -7.80 9.48
CA PRO A 275 21.45 -6.57 10.19
C PRO A 275 22.18 -5.52 9.34
N LYS A 276 22.56 -5.87 8.10
CA LYS A 276 23.20 -4.98 7.14
C LYS A 276 22.22 -4.39 6.12
N ARG A 277 20.98 -4.87 6.07
CA ARG A 277 19.96 -4.34 5.16
C ARG A 277 19.38 -3.04 5.73
N ILE A 278 19.06 -2.09 4.86
CA ILE A 278 18.47 -0.80 5.20
C ILE A 278 17.08 -0.64 4.57
N GLY A 279 16.39 0.45 4.93
CA GLY A 279 15.08 0.79 4.39
C GLY A 279 13.93 0.19 5.18
N ASN A 280 13.88 0.55 6.47
CA ASN A 280 12.90 0.01 7.41
C ASN A 280 11.46 0.43 7.11
N TYR A 281 11.21 1.43 6.24
CA TYR A 281 9.85 1.71 5.75
C TYR A 281 9.27 0.50 5.00
N ILE A 282 10.01 -0.03 4.02
CA ILE A 282 9.57 -1.17 3.19
C ILE A 282 9.43 -2.45 4.04
N LEU A 283 10.34 -2.65 5.00
CA LEU A 283 10.21 -3.75 5.95
C LEU A 283 8.89 -3.64 6.73
N ARG A 284 8.68 -2.50 7.40
CA ARG A 284 7.53 -2.28 8.27
C ARG A 284 6.21 -2.40 7.53
N ILE A 285 6.09 -1.79 6.34
CA ILE A 285 4.84 -1.86 5.56
C ILE A 285 4.55 -3.30 5.10
N SER A 286 5.59 -4.07 4.76
CA SER A 286 5.44 -5.48 4.40
C SER A 286 4.89 -6.30 5.56
N GLU A 287 5.37 -6.04 6.78
CA GLU A 287 4.95 -6.79 7.97
C GLU A 287 3.55 -6.39 8.42
N LEU A 288 3.20 -5.11 8.33
CA LEU A 288 1.86 -4.60 8.65
C LEU A 288 0.79 -5.17 7.71
N LEU A 289 1.11 -5.35 6.43
CA LEU A 289 0.15 -5.81 5.40
C LEU A 289 0.16 -7.33 5.18
N VAL A 290 1.26 -8.02 5.51
CA VAL A 290 1.30 -9.49 5.57
C VAL A 290 0.52 -10.01 6.78
N ILE A 291 0.49 -9.26 7.87
CA ILE A 291 -0.15 -9.68 9.11
C ILE A 291 -1.53 -9.04 9.23
N PRO A 292 -2.52 -9.62 8.55
CA PRO A 292 -3.81 -9.85 9.15
C PRO A 292 -3.92 -11.36 9.38
N ARG A 293 -3.32 -11.91 10.45
CA ARG A 293 -3.57 -13.31 10.81
C ARG A 293 -4.76 -13.45 11.76
N PRO A 294 -5.78 -14.25 11.38
CA PRO A 294 -6.75 -14.80 12.33
C PRO A 294 -6.03 -15.82 13.23
N HIS A 295 -6.02 -15.56 14.53
CA HIS A 295 -5.67 -16.47 15.63
C HIS A 295 -4.24 -17.08 15.65
N THR A 296 -3.46 -16.63 16.63
CA THR A 296 -2.53 -17.49 17.37
C THR A 296 -3.33 -18.61 18.05
N THR A 297 -3.08 -19.86 17.70
CA THR A 297 -3.65 -21.00 18.45
C THR A 297 -2.80 -21.23 19.71
N ALA A 298 -3.35 -20.72 20.83
CA ALA A 298 -3.21 -21.20 22.20
C ALA A 298 -1.79 -21.40 22.77
N VAL A 299 -1.37 -20.45 23.62
CA VAL A 299 -1.20 -20.73 25.06
C VAL A 299 -1.60 -19.47 25.84
N LEU A 300 -2.79 -19.49 26.45
CA LEU A 300 -3.00 -19.01 27.82
C LEU A 300 -4.42 -19.39 28.26
N THR A 301 -4.43 -20.09 29.38
CA THR A 301 -5.58 -20.50 30.17
C THR A 301 -6.59 -19.36 30.38
N GLY A 302 -7.80 -19.55 29.87
CA GLY A 302 -9.05 -19.15 30.52
C GLY A 302 -9.33 -17.67 30.71
N ILE A 303 -9.83 -17.00 29.67
CA ILE A 303 -10.96 -16.07 29.77
C ILE A 303 -11.77 -16.22 28.48
N MET A 304 -13.06 -16.55 28.57
CA MET A 304 -13.97 -16.54 27.42
C MET A 304 -14.09 -15.09 26.92
N SER A 305 -13.50 -14.77 25.75
CA SER A 305 -13.75 -13.51 25.08
C SER A 305 -15.14 -13.56 24.43
N THR A 306 -15.99 -12.57 24.74
CA THR A 306 -17.30 -12.42 24.13
C THR A 306 -17.14 -12.12 22.63
N PRO A 307 -17.93 -12.74 21.73
CA PRO A 307 -17.87 -12.45 20.30
C PRO A 307 -18.19 -10.98 20.01
N SER A 308 -17.45 -10.35 19.09
CA SER A 308 -17.69 -8.97 18.64
C SER A 308 -19.11 -8.78 18.10
N ALA A 309 -19.74 -7.66 18.47
CA ALA A 309 -21.01 -7.23 17.91
C ALA A 309 -20.92 -6.91 16.39
N PHE A 310 -19.74 -6.52 15.90
CA PHE A 310 -19.49 -6.11 14.52
C PHE A 310 -19.09 -7.28 13.63
N THR A 311 -19.79 -8.41 13.74
CA THR A 311 -19.49 -9.61 12.97
C THR A 311 -20.37 -9.72 11.72
N ASN A 312 -21.67 -9.46 11.87
CA ASN A 312 -22.64 -9.45 10.78
C ASN A 312 -23.82 -8.55 11.13
N LYS A 313 -24.75 -8.41 10.17
CA LYS A 313 -25.96 -7.59 10.31
C LYS A 313 -26.78 -7.91 11.56
N ASP A 314 -26.88 -9.19 11.94
CA ASP A 314 -27.79 -9.65 13.00
C ASP A 314 -27.16 -9.40 14.37
N THR A 315 -25.85 -9.68 14.52
CA THR A 315 -25.13 -9.40 15.76
C THR A 315 -25.02 -7.90 16.02
N PHE A 316 -24.79 -7.11 14.97
CA PHE A 316 -24.72 -5.65 15.08
C PHE A 316 -26.07 -5.07 15.49
N ALA A 317 -27.14 -5.41 14.77
CA ALA A 317 -28.49 -4.94 15.08
C ALA A 317 -28.93 -5.34 16.49
N ALA A 318 -28.66 -6.57 16.91
CA ALA A 318 -29.00 -7.05 18.25
C ALA A 318 -28.25 -6.29 19.36
N ALA A 319 -26.97 -5.96 19.15
CA ALA A 319 -26.16 -5.24 20.13
C ALA A 319 -26.61 -3.78 20.28
N ILE A 320 -26.86 -3.07 19.17
CA ILE A 320 -27.42 -1.72 19.21
C ILE A 320 -28.81 -1.73 19.85
N HIS A 321 -29.68 -2.66 19.44
CA HIS A 321 -30.99 -2.83 20.06
C HIS A 321 -30.88 -3.07 21.58
N ALA A 322 -29.96 -3.91 22.03
CA ALA A 322 -29.74 -4.17 23.45
C ALA A 322 -29.29 -2.90 24.20
N ALA A 323 -28.40 -2.09 23.63
CA ALA A 323 -27.95 -0.84 24.23
C ALA A 323 -29.06 0.20 24.36
N PHE A 324 -29.96 0.30 23.37
CA PHE A 324 -31.06 1.26 23.43
C PHE A 324 -32.21 0.83 24.35
N ASN A 325 -32.46 -0.48 24.48
CA ASN A 325 -33.64 -1.00 25.19
C ASN A 325 -33.33 -1.64 26.56
N CYS A 326 -32.08 -1.65 27.04
CA CYS A 326 -31.75 -2.12 28.39
C CYS A 326 -32.22 -1.15 29.49
N PRO A 327 -32.20 -1.56 30.77
CA PRO A 327 -32.31 -0.63 31.90
C PRO A 327 -31.17 0.41 31.92
N ASP A 328 -31.41 1.57 32.53
CA ASP A 328 -30.40 2.64 32.64
C ASP A 328 -29.16 2.25 33.43
N SER A 329 -29.30 1.32 34.39
CA SER A 329 -28.17 0.76 35.15
C SER A 329 -27.18 0.00 34.28
N ASP A 330 -27.64 -0.52 33.14
CA ASP A 330 -26.88 -1.44 32.29
C ASP A 330 -26.34 -0.75 31.03
N LEU A 331 -26.83 0.46 30.73
CA LEU A 331 -26.53 1.18 29.48
C LEU A 331 -25.04 1.27 29.21
N GLU A 332 -24.26 1.73 30.19
CA GLU A 332 -22.83 1.94 29.98
C GLU A 332 -22.10 0.63 29.69
N ALA A 333 -22.50 -0.47 30.35
CA ALA A 333 -21.97 -1.79 30.05
C ALA A 333 -22.35 -2.24 28.63
N ARG A 334 -23.59 -1.99 28.19
CA ARG A 334 -24.04 -2.32 26.82
C ARG A 334 -23.36 -1.49 25.74
N ILE A 335 -23.06 -0.22 26.01
CA ILE A 335 -22.25 0.60 25.10
C ILE A 335 -20.81 0.06 25.07
N LEU A 336 -20.26 -0.40 26.21
CA LEU A 336 -18.92 -1.00 26.25
C LEU A 336 -18.82 -2.39 25.58
N ASP A 337 -19.94 -3.06 25.30
CA ASP A 337 -19.98 -4.25 24.44
C ASP A 337 -19.68 -3.90 22.96
N LEU A 338 -19.88 -2.62 22.57
CA LEU A 338 -19.70 -2.11 21.20
C LEU A 338 -18.47 -1.21 21.07
N TYR A 339 -18.17 -0.39 22.06
CA TYR A 339 -17.18 0.68 21.97
C TYR A 339 -16.16 0.61 23.11
N THR A 340 -15.03 1.29 22.95
CA THR A 340 -14.05 1.52 24.00
C THR A 340 -14.27 2.89 24.66
N ARG A 341 -13.67 3.13 25.83
CA ARG A 341 -13.71 4.46 26.46
C ARG A 341 -12.87 5.50 25.72
N GLN A 342 -11.98 5.05 24.84
CA GLN A 342 -11.13 5.87 24.00
C GLN A 342 -11.76 6.14 22.64
N SER A 343 -12.94 5.54 22.37
CA SER A 343 -13.55 5.62 21.06
C SER A 343 -13.91 7.04 20.68
N LEU A 344 -13.65 7.34 19.42
CA LEU A 344 -14.04 8.59 18.80
C LEU A 344 -15.32 8.37 17.98
N ILE A 345 -16.41 9.03 18.36
CA ILE A 345 -17.69 8.86 17.68
C ILE A 345 -18.09 10.16 17.00
N THR A 346 -18.26 10.14 15.69
CA THR A 346 -18.82 11.28 14.95
C THR A 346 -20.19 10.91 14.41
N VAL A 347 -21.20 11.74 14.69
CA VAL A 347 -22.56 11.56 14.16
C VAL A 347 -23.00 12.87 13.51
N ASN A 348 -23.30 12.86 12.21
CA ASN A 348 -23.66 14.06 11.44
C ASN A 348 -22.68 15.21 11.70
N GLU A 349 -21.38 14.95 11.51
CA GLU A 349 -20.26 15.90 11.72
C GLU A 349 -20.02 16.32 13.18
N ASN A 350 -20.88 15.92 14.12
CA ASN A 350 -20.68 16.19 15.54
C ASN A 350 -19.79 15.12 16.18
N ARG A 351 -18.51 15.46 16.33
CA ARG A 351 -17.48 14.61 16.94
C ARG A 351 -17.57 14.61 18.47
N MET A 352 -17.71 13.44 19.06
CA MET A 352 -17.94 13.22 20.50
C MET A 352 -16.87 12.31 21.10
N SER A 353 -16.42 12.68 22.29
CA SER A 353 -15.65 11.78 23.16
C SER A 353 -16.59 10.86 23.94
N TRP A 354 -16.06 9.83 24.62
CA TRP A 354 -16.85 8.97 25.50
C TRP A 354 -17.69 9.75 26.53
N LYS A 355 -17.14 10.85 27.06
CA LYS A 355 -17.80 11.70 28.05
C LYS A 355 -19.07 12.35 27.51
N ASP A 356 -19.12 12.60 26.20
CA ASP A 356 -20.23 13.28 25.53
C ASP A 356 -21.19 12.28 24.86
N PHE A 357 -20.65 11.13 24.42
CA PHE A 357 -21.40 10.08 23.73
C PHE A 357 -22.41 9.36 24.64
N VAL A 358 -22.03 8.98 25.86
CA VAL A 358 -22.97 8.31 26.78
C VAL A 358 -24.18 9.20 27.13
N PRO A 359 -23.99 10.50 27.49
CA PRO A 359 -25.10 11.43 27.62
C PRO A 359 -25.96 11.59 26.35
N TYR A 360 -25.34 11.61 25.17
CA TYR A 360 -26.03 11.68 23.89
C TYR A 360 -27.00 10.48 23.72
N VAL A 361 -26.54 9.26 23.95
CA VAL A 361 -27.40 8.05 23.90
C VAL A 361 -28.51 8.10 24.96
N LYS A 362 -28.22 8.56 26.18
CA LYS A 362 -29.24 8.75 27.23
C LYS A 362 -30.32 9.74 26.82
N ALA A 363 -29.95 10.84 26.15
CA ALA A 363 -30.90 11.85 25.70
C ALA A 363 -31.87 11.30 24.65
N ILE A 364 -31.41 10.39 23.78
CA ILE A 364 -32.27 9.68 22.82
C ILE A 364 -33.21 8.74 23.58
N ARG A 365 -32.67 7.87 24.45
CA ARG A 365 -33.44 6.90 25.23
C ARG A 365 -34.52 7.56 26.10
N ALA A 366 -34.24 8.72 26.70
CA ALA A 366 -35.21 9.45 27.53
C ALA A 366 -36.50 9.86 26.80
N ARG A 367 -36.44 10.01 25.47
CA ARG A 367 -37.55 10.43 24.59
C ARG A 367 -38.30 9.25 23.97
N ARG A 368 -37.74 8.04 24.06
CA ARG A 368 -38.27 6.83 23.41
C ARG A 368 -38.76 5.81 24.44
N THR A 369 -39.74 5.02 24.07
CA THR A 369 -40.17 3.82 24.79
C THR A 369 -39.46 2.58 24.28
N SER A 370 -39.16 2.54 22.97
CA SER A 370 -38.31 1.53 22.35
C SER A 370 -37.59 2.07 21.12
N VAL A 371 -36.50 1.41 20.74
CA VAL A 371 -35.80 1.61 19.46
C VAL A 371 -35.61 0.26 18.78
N GLU A 372 -36.17 0.11 17.59
CA GLU A 372 -35.97 -1.05 16.73
C GLU A 372 -34.86 -0.78 15.72
N ILE A 373 -33.98 -1.76 15.50
CA ILE A 373 -32.84 -1.65 14.58
C ILE A 373 -32.95 -2.73 13.52
N GLN A 374 -32.94 -2.32 12.26
CA GLN A 374 -32.84 -3.24 11.12
C GLN A 374 -31.60 -2.91 10.31
N CYS A 375 -30.56 -3.75 10.43
CA CYS A 375 -29.37 -3.65 9.59
C CYS A 375 -29.65 -4.30 8.22
N HIS A 376 -29.54 -3.52 7.15
CA HIS A 376 -29.83 -3.96 5.78
C HIS A 376 -28.59 -4.52 5.10
N HIS A 377 -27.45 -3.87 5.32
CA HIS A 377 -26.16 -4.24 4.73
C HIS A 377 -25.08 -4.12 5.77
N PHE A 378 -24.17 -5.08 5.79
CA PHE A 378 -23.01 -5.09 6.66
C PHE A 378 -21.84 -5.67 5.86
N ILE A 379 -20.77 -4.90 5.74
CA ILE A 379 -19.52 -5.34 5.15
C ILE A 379 -18.40 -5.16 6.17
N ARG A 380 -17.45 -6.10 6.15
CA ARG A 380 -16.29 -6.10 7.03
C ARG A 380 -15.07 -6.54 6.25
N ASP A 381 -14.01 -5.76 6.39
CA ASP A 381 -12.69 -6.04 5.85
C ASP A 381 -11.65 -5.86 6.96
N GLY A 382 -11.21 -6.99 7.53
CA GLY A 382 -10.38 -6.99 8.74
C GLY A 382 -11.05 -6.28 9.92
N ASN A 383 -10.43 -5.19 10.37
CA ASN A 383 -10.93 -4.33 11.45
C ASN A 383 -11.84 -3.22 10.95
N MET A 384 -11.85 -2.94 9.66
CA MET A 384 -12.74 -1.96 9.05
C MET A 384 -14.11 -2.57 8.83
N PHE A 385 -15.15 -1.80 9.11
CA PHE A 385 -16.52 -2.20 8.80
C PHE A 385 -17.31 -1.00 8.29
N ALA A 386 -18.32 -1.31 7.48
CA ALA A 386 -19.34 -0.35 7.09
C ALA A 386 -20.70 -1.03 7.07
N GLU A 387 -21.72 -0.31 7.47
CA GLU A 387 -23.07 -0.83 7.56
C GLU A 387 -24.11 0.22 7.22
N ARG A 388 -25.31 -0.25 6.90
CA ARG A 388 -26.49 0.56 6.65
C ARG A 388 -27.64 -0.02 7.45
N HIS A 389 -28.24 0.77 8.32
CA HIS A 389 -29.41 0.36 9.09
C HIS A 389 -30.54 1.39 9.08
N THR A 390 -31.73 0.92 9.43
CA THR A 390 -32.86 1.78 9.79
C THR A 390 -33.11 1.66 11.29
N ALA A 391 -33.16 2.80 11.97
CA ALA A 391 -33.56 2.90 13.37
C ALA A 391 -34.99 3.44 13.44
N SER A 392 -35.89 2.71 14.10
CA SER A 392 -37.29 3.13 14.33
C SER A 392 -37.51 3.35 15.82
N GLY A 393 -37.67 4.61 16.23
CA GLY A 393 -37.93 4.97 17.62
C GLY A 393 -39.42 5.20 17.89
N THR A 394 -39.96 4.55 18.91
CA THR A 394 -41.31 4.82 19.42
C THR A 394 -41.23 5.88 20.51
N GLY A 395 -41.91 7.01 20.35
CA GLY A 395 -42.01 8.08 21.35
C GLY A 395 -42.95 7.71 22.49
N LYS A 396 -42.80 8.41 23.63
CA LYS A 396 -43.71 8.24 24.80
C LYS A 396 -45.17 8.60 24.50
N ASP A 397 -45.41 9.35 23.43
CA ASP A 397 -46.72 9.73 22.91
C ASP A 397 -47.25 8.77 21.82
N GLY A 398 -46.54 7.66 21.54
CA GLY A 398 -46.89 6.68 20.51
C GLY A 398 -46.49 7.08 19.09
N THR A 399 -45.75 8.18 18.90
CA THR A 399 -45.21 8.56 17.58
C THR A 399 -44.05 7.65 17.17
N ILE A 400 -44.06 7.14 15.94
CA ILE A 400 -42.93 6.42 15.34
C ILE A 400 -42.14 7.40 14.50
N THR A 401 -40.84 7.50 14.79
CA THR A 401 -39.88 8.23 13.95
C THR A 401 -38.86 7.25 13.40
N LYS A 402 -38.53 7.38 12.12
CA LYS A 402 -37.51 6.56 11.47
C LYS A 402 -36.30 7.40 11.10
N ALA A 403 -35.12 6.83 11.26
CA ALA A 403 -33.87 7.35 10.73
C ALA A 403 -33.20 6.25 9.91
N GLU A 404 -32.60 6.64 8.81
CA GLU A 404 -31.68 5.80 8.06
C GLU A 404 -30.25 6.24 8.37
N ALA A 405 -29.40 5.28 8.71
CA ALA A 405 -28.02 5.55 9.09
C ALA A 405 -27.05 4.74 8.23
N LEU A 406 -25.96 5.40 7.88
CA LEU A 406 -24.76 4.80 7.29
C LEU A 406 -23.64 4.99 8.30
N LEU A 407 -23.05 3.90 8.75
CA LEU A 407 -21.98 3.93 9.74
C LEU A 407 -20.77 3.18 9.22
N MET A 408 -19.59 3.76 9.40
CA MET A 408 -18.32 3.08 9.15
C MET A 408 -17.38 3.28 10.33
N GLY A 409 -16.44 2.38 10.50
CA GLY A 409 -15.49 2.47 11.59
C GLY A 409 -14.42 1.40 11.57
N GLU A 410 -13.59 1.44 12.60
CA GLU A 410 -12.52 0.47 12.82
C GLU A 410 -12.66 -0.16 14.22
N LEU A 411 -12.34 -1.45 14.32
CA LEU A 411 -12.39 -2.24 15.56
C LEU A 411 -10.99 -2.44 16.15
N ASN A 412 -10.90 -2.52 17.48
CA ASN A 412 -9.71 -3.05 18.16
C ASN A 412 -9.70 -4.59 18.20
N GLU A 413 -8.67 -5.15 18.82
CA GLU A 413 -8.48 -6.60 19.02
C GLU A 413 -9.59 -7.28 19.83
N GLU A 414 -10.31 -6.54 20.69
CA GLU A 414 -11.48 -7.03 21.42
C GLU A 414 -12.76 -7.00 20.55
N GLY A 415 -12.66 -6.53 19.30
CA GLY A 415 -13.78 -6.37 18.39
C GLY A 415 -14.72 -5.22 18.75
N LYS A 416 -14.22 -4.19 19.43
CA LYS A 416 -14.95 -2.97 19.79
C LYS A 416 -14.50 -1.81 18.92
N ALA A 417 -15.44 -0.97 18.50
CA ALA A 417 -15.14 0.15 17.62
C ALA A 417 -14.28 1.19 18.34
N ILE A 418 -13.12 1.56 17.77
CA ILE A 418 -12.20 2.60 18.27
C ILE A 418 -12.44 3.95 17.62
N TRP A 419 -13.02 3.98 16.43
CA TRP A 419 -13.62 5.17 15.88
C TRP A 419 -14.81 4.79 14.98
N VAL A 420 -15.81 5.66 14.91
CA VAL A 420 -16.93 5.54 13.97
C VAL A 420 -17.31 6.90 13.39
N GLU A 421 -17.74 6.87 12.13
CA GLU A 421 -18.37 7.96 11.41
C GLU A 421 -19.78 7.53 11.00
N GLU A 422 -20.79 8.23 11.50
CA GLU A 422 -22.20 7.96 11.22
C GLU A 422 -22.87 9.16 10.54
N ILE A 423 -23.55 8.89 9.43
CA ILE A 423 -24.47 9.82 8.80
C ILE A 423 -25.88 9.28 9.03
N ALA A 424 -26.68 10.01 9.81
CA ALA A 424 -28.04 9.64 10.18
C ALA A 424 -29.04 10.66 9.62
N ILE A 425 -29.91 10.21 8.72
CA ILE A 425 -30.92 11.00 8.03
C ILE A 425 -32.29 10.63 8.58
N LEU A 426 -32.98 11.61 9.19
CA LEU A 426 -34.36 11.43 9.65
C LEU A 426 -35.30 11.35 8.45
N SER A 427 -36.17 10.35 8.43
CA SER A 427 -37.25 10.24 7.45
C SER A 427 -38.34 11.28 7.73
N SER A 428 -38.93 11.84 6.67
CA SER A 428 -40.05 12.78 6.75
C SER A 428 -41.36 12.13 7.20
N ASP A 429 -41.46 10.80 7.16
CA ASP A 429 -42.68 10.07 7.47
C ASP A 429 -42.78 9.80 8.98
N THR A 430 -43.63 10.59 9.65
CA THR A 430 -44.05 10.35 11.03
C THR A 430 -45.42 9.67 11.02
N SER A 431 -45.55 8.54 11.73
CA SER A 431 -46.82 7.82 11.89
C SER A 431 -47.10 7.60 13.38
N LYS A 432 -48.36 7.60 13.80
CA LYS A 432 -48.76 7.30 15.19
C LYS A 432 -49.26 5.87 15.29
N THR A 433 -48.84 5.12 16.32
CA THR A 433 -49.48 3.84 16.64
C THR A 433 -50.82 4.11 17.30
N GLY A 434 -51.89 4.07 16.51
CA GLY A 434 -53.26 4.14 16.99
C GLY A 434 -54.19 4.94 16.06
N GLU A 435 -54.63 4.31 14.98
CA GLU A 435 -56.03 4.36 14.57
C GLU A 435 -56.41 2.96 14.07
N ASP A 436 -57.58 2.51 14.53
CA ASP A 436 -58.19 1.22 14.24
C ASP A 436 -58.37 0.95 12.73
N ARG A 437 -58.62 -0.33 12.45
CA ARG A 437 -59.17 -0.92 11.22
C ARG A 437 -60.00 -0.01 10.31
#